data_AF-A0A2E3C0A6-F1
#
_entry.id   AF-A0A2E3C0A6-F1
#
_cell.length_a   1.000
_cell.length_b   1.000
_cell.length_c   1.000
_cell.angle_alpha   90.00
_cell.angle_beta   90.00
_cell.angle_gamma   90.00
#
_symmetry.space_group_name_H-M   'P 1'
#
loop_
_entity.id
_entity.type
_entity.pdbx_description
1 polymer ?
#
loop_
_entity_poly.entity_id
_entity_poly.type
_entity_poly.pdbx_seq_one_letter_code
_entity_poly.pdbx_strand_id
1 'polypeptide(L)'
;MGKRKKIELKPFTINTISNRDLVIRMLRREEEITRSEEVQESFKNVLNKPFISLDIEKMVNREVLYEFGFDTSDESVDNYRKIFKYYYKSPHDYDKEVLDSVHYMRNNRCVYYKSKPIKVGDQIPNCKIYKLDGETKTSIYDEISDSDYDKCIIASFSNS
;
A
#
# COMPACT_ATOMS: atom_id res chain seq x y z
N MET A 1 -21.22 17.76 34.78
CA MET A 1 -20.95 17.09 33.49
C MET A 1 -21.54 17.93 32.37
N GLY A 2 -20.70 18.58 31.56
CA GLY A 2 -21.18 19.42 30.44
C GLY A 2 -21.83 18.55 29.35
N LYS A 3 -22.96 19.00 28.80
CA LYS A 3 -23.65 18.37 27.67
C LYS A 3 -22.68 18.30 26.48
N ARG A 4 -22.14 17.11 26.18
CA ARG A 4 -21.37 16.90 24.94
C ARG A 4 -22.30 17.21 23.77
N LYS A 5 -21.97 18.22 22.97
CA LYS A 5 -22.66 18.49 21.70
C LYS A 5 -22.65 17.18 20.90
N LYS A 6 -23.84 16.69 20.53
CA LYS A 6 -23.97 15.57 19.60
C LYS A 6 -23.42 16.08 18.26
N ILE A 7 -22.21 15.68 17.91
CA ILE A 7 -21.66 15.91 16.58
C ILE A 7 -22.40 14.92 15.68
N GLU A 8 -23.16 15.42 14.73
CA GLU A 8 -23.77 14.59 13.69
C GLU A 8 -22.68 14.24 12.67
N LEU A 9 -22.18 13.02 12.77
CA LEU A 9 -21.15 12.49 11.87
C LEU A 9 -21.78 12.08 10.54
N LYS A 10 -21.04 12.26 9.45
CA LYS A 10 -21.49 11.93 8.09
C LYS A 10 -20.69 10.78 7.49
N PRO A 11 -21.25 10.01 6.54
CA PRO A 11 -20.50 8.96 5.86
C PRO A 11 -19.37 9.52 5.01
N PHE A 12 -18.24 8.82 5.02
CA PHE A 12 -17.13 9.09 4.11
C PHE A 12 -17.37 8.34 2.81
N THR A 13 -17.60 9.07 1.72
CA THR A 13 -18.05 8.51 0.43
C THR A 13 -17.08 8.84 -0.70
N ILE A 14 -17.31 8.26 -1.88
CA ILE A 14 -16.54 8.58 -3.10
C ILE A 14 -16.60 10.08 -3.47
N ASN A 15 -17.72 10.75 -3.17
CA ASN A 15 -17.85 12.18 -3.38
C ASN A 15 -16.91 12.96 -2.45
N THR A 16 -16.74 12.50 -1.21
CA THR A 16 -15.76 13.08 -0.28
C THR A 16 -14.33 12.87 -0.80
N ILE A 17 -14.01 11.68 -1.32
CA ILE A 17 -12.70 11.36 -1.89
C ILE A 17 -12.35 12.29 -3.06
N SER A 18 -13.34 12.70 -3.86
CA SER A 18 -13.13 13.63 -4.99
C SER A 18 -12.66 15.04 -4.55
N ASN A 19 -12.84 15.39 -3.28
CA ASN A 19 -12.32 16.65 -2.73
C ASN A 19 -10.84 16.50 -2.38
N ARG A 20 -9.98 16.80 -3.35
CA ARG A 20 -8.53 16.70 -3.27
C ARG A 20 -7.92 17.39 -2.04
N ASP A 21 -8.29 18.65 -1.80
CA ASP A 21 -7.70 19.45 -0.72
C ASP A 21 -8.09 18.92 0.66
N LEU A 22 -9.31 18.38 0.79
CA LEU A 22 -9.71 17.68 2.00
C LEU A 22 -8.89 16.40 2.20
N VAL A 23 -8.75 15.58 1.15
CA VAL A 23 -7.98 14.34 1.20
C VAL A 23 -6.53 14.60 1.60
N ILE A 24 -5.87 15.60 1.04
CA ILE A 24 -4.49 15.96 1.40
C ILE A 24 -4.38 16.32 2.88
N ARG A 25 -5.31 17.12 3.41
CA ARG A 25 -5.32 17.46 4.83
C ARG A 25 -5.53 16.24 5.73
N MET A 26 -6.43 15.33 5.36
CA MET A 26 -6.67 14.10 6.10
C MET A 26 -5.45 13.17 6.09
N LEU A 27 -4.82 12.96 4.92
CA LEU A 27 -3.62 12.11 4.80
C LEU A 27 -2.41 12.69 5.55
N ARG A 28 -2.23 14.01 5.55
CA ARG A 28 -1.18 14.65 6.36
C ARG A 28 -1.45 14.46 7.85
N ARG A 29 -2.71 14.56 8.26
CA ARG A 29 -3.10 14.30 9.65
C ARG A 29 -2.89 12.84 10.04
N GLU A 30 -3.20 11.91 9.15
CA GLU A 30 -2.88 10.48 9.33
C GLU A 30 -1.39 10.25 9.54
N GLU A 31 -0.53 10.92 8.76
CA GLU A 31 0.92 10.85 8.90
C GLU A 31 1.38 11.38 10.27
N GLU A 32 0.81 12.50 10.74
CA GLU A 32 1.10 13.06 12.06
C GLU A 32 0.71 12.10 13.19
N ILE A 33 -0.51 11.56 13.15
CA ILE A 33 -1.01 10.60 14.15
C ILE A 33 -0.15 9.34 14.13
N THR A 34 0.16 8.81 12.96
CA THR A 34 0.98 7.61 12.82
C THR A 34 2.37 7.79 13.44
N ARG A 35 2.95 9.00 13.37
CA ARG A 35 4.26 9.33 13.94
C ARG A 35 4.25 9.67 15.42
N SER A 36 3.07 9.82 16.02
CA SER A 36 2.94 10.09 17.46
C SER A 36 3.54 8.94 18.31
N GLU A 37 4.02 9.28 19.50
CA GLU A 37 4.61 8.29 20.41
C GLU A 37 3.60 7.17 20.77
N GLU A 38 2.35 7.55 21.05
CA GLU A 38 1.27 6.62 21.43
C GLU A 38 0.99 5.56 20.34
N VAL A 39 0.94 5.98 19.08
CA VAL A 39 0.71 5.07 17.96
C VAL A 39 1.96 4.23 17.67
N GLN A 40 3.16 4.83 17.77
CA GLN A 40 4.42 4.10 17.60
C GLN A 40 4.62 3.03 18.69
N GLU A 41 4.19 3.28 19.92
CA GLU A 41 4.16 2.29 21.00
C GLU A 41 3.17 1.17 20.69
N SER A 42 2.00 1.51 20.15
CA SER A 42 1.00 0.53 19.72
C SER A 42 1.57 -0.42 18.66
N PHE A 43 2.34 0.10 17.70
CA PHE A 43 3.00 -0.74 16.68
C PHE A 43 4.03 -1.71 17.26
N LYS A 44 4.72 -1.31 18.34
CA LYS A 44 5.74 -2.12 19.03
C LYS A 44 5.15 -3.15 20.00
N ASN A 45 3.84 -3.08 20.28
CA ASN A 45 3.18 -3.97 21.21
C ASN A 45 3.25 -5.43 20.72
N VAL A 46 3.64 -6.35 21.61
CA VAL A 46 3.80 -7.79 21.29
C VAL A 46 2.47 -8.44 20.87
N LEU A 47 1.33 -7.88 21.28
CA LEU A 47 0.00 -8.36 20.89
C LEU A 47 -0.42 -7.88 19.49
N ASN A 48 0.29 -6.89 18.92
CA ASN A 48 0.07 -6.50 17.54
C ASN A 48 0.51 -7.63 16.61
N LYS A 49 -0.36 -8.00 15.66
CA LYS A 49 -0.11 -9.06 14.68
C LYS A 49 -0.09 -8.46 13.27
N PRO A 50 0.96 -7.71 12.90
CA PRO A 50 1.00 -6.93 11.65
C PRO A 50 0.93 -7.80 10.39
N PHE A 51 1.31 -9.08 10.48
CA PHE A 51 1.21 -10.04 9.37
C PHE A 51 -0.20 -10.64 9.19
N ILE A 52 -1.12 -10.39 10.12
CA ILE A 52 -2.46 -10.99 10.15
C ILE A 52 -3.56 -9.92 10.12
N SER A 53 -3.30 -8.75 10.72
CA SER A 53 -4.30 -7.70 10.87
C SER A 53 -3.73 -6.31 10.60
N LEU A 54 -4.63 -5.37 10.30
CA LEU A 54 -4.36 -3.94 10.09
C LEU A 54 -5.09 -3.09 11.15
N ASP A 55 -5.15 -3.58 12.39
CA ASP A 55 -5.99 -2.97 13.43
C ASP A 55 -5.53 -1.57 13.79
N ILE A 56 -4.22 -1.34 13.86
CA ILE A 56 -3.64 -0.03 14.20
C ILE A 56 -3.90 0.94 13.05
N GLU A 57 -3.69 0.53 11.80
CA GLU A 57 -3.94 1.36 10.62
C GLU A 57 -5.43 1.73 10.54
N LYS A 58 -6.33 0.76 10.76
CA LYS A 58 -7.77 1.02 10.81
C LYS A 58 -8.16 1.94 11.98
N MET A 59 -7.51 1.81 13.13
CA MET A 59 -7.71 2.71 14.27
C MET A 59 -7.33 4.15 13.88
N VAL A 60 -6.15 4.37 13.30
CA VAL A 60 -5.70 5.70 12.83
C VAL A 60 -6.68 6.25 11.78
N ASN A 61 -7.12 5.43 10.82
CA ASN A 61 -8.10 5.88 9.82
C ASN A 61 -9.43 6.33 10.47
N ARG A 62 -9.91 5.61 11.50
CA ARG A 62 -11.11 6.00 12.26
C ARG A 62 -10.90 7.30 13.03
N GLU A 63 -9.73 7.52 13.62
CA GLU A 63 -9.39 8.76 14.31
C GLU A 63 -9.42 9.95 13.36
N VAL A 64 -8.76 9.84 12.20
CA VAL A 64 -8.78 10.88 11.17
C VAL A 64 -10.21 11.15 10.68
N LEU A 65 -11.00 10.10 10.42
CA LEU A 65 -12.40 10.27 10.03
C LEU A 65 -13.19 11.07 11.09
N TYR A 66 -13.04 10.70 12.36
CA TYR A 66 -13.72 11.36 13.47
C TYR A 66 -13.32 12.83 13.61
N GLU A 67 -12.02 13.15 13.54
CA GLU A 67 -11.52 14.54 13.63
C GLU A 67 -12.08 15.44 12.52
N PHE A 68 -12.33 14.88 11.34
CA PHE A 68 -12.88 15.62 10.19
C PHE A 68 -14.41 15.55 10.11
N GLY A 69 -15.09 15.01 11.12
CA GLY A 69 -16.56 14.99 11.21
C GLY A 69 -17.23 13.87 10.41
N PHE A 70 -16.49 12.82 10.09
CA PHE A 70 -17.02 11.62 9.44
C PHE A 70 -17.29 10.50 10.45
N ASP A 71 -18.20 9.60 10.10
CA ASP A 71 -18.41 8.39 10.89
C ASP A 71 -17.25 7.40 10.72
N THR A 72 -17.12 6.51 11.71
CA THR A 72 -16.05 5.54 11.80
C THR A 72 -16.53 4.12 11.48
N SER A 73 -17.63 4.01 10.72
CA SER A 73 -18.14 2.73 10.26
C SER A 73 -17.11 2.02 9.37
N ASP A 74 -17.18 0.70 9.29
CA ASP A 74 -16.29 -0.07 8.42
C ASP A 74 -16.42 0.36 6.95
N GLU A 75 -17.62 0.78 6.52
CA GLU A 75 -17.83 1.34 5.18
C GLU A 75 -17.05 2.64 4.95
N SER A 76 -17.09 3.58 5.91
CA SER A 76 -16.32 4.83 5.83
C SER A 76 -14.81 4.57 5.83
N VAL A 77 -14.33 3.63 6.64
CA VAL A 77 -12.92 3.22 6.66
C VAL A 77 -12.51 2.57 5.34
N ASP A 78 -13.34 1.67 4.80
CA ASP A 78 -13.08 1.03 3.51
C ASP A 78 -13.08 2.06 2.37
N ASN A 79 -13.96 3.06 2.43
CA ASN A 79 -13.93 4.18 1.48
C ASN A 79 -12.68 5.03 1.64
N TYR A 80 -12.25 5.34 2.86
CA TYR A 80 -10.99 6.05 3.12
C TYR A 80 -9.80 5.33 2.48
N ARG A 81 -9.74 4.01 2.61
CA ARG A 81 -8.68 3.19 2.00
C ARG A 81 -8.72 3.17 0.46
N LYS A 82 -9.83 3.56 -0.18
CA LYS A 82 -9.93 3.70 -1.65
C LYS A 82 -9.23 4.96 -2.17
N ILE A 83 -8.82 5.90 -1.30
CA ILE A 83 -8.09 7.12 -1.70
C ILE A 83 -6.90 6.78 -2.61
N PHE A 84 -6.09 5.78 -2.25
CA PHE A 84 -4.95 5.37 -3.07
C PHE A 84 -5.38 5.00 -4.50
N LYS A 85 -6.33 4.07 -4.64
CA LYS A 85 -6.85 3.63 -5.95
C LYS A 85 -7.55 4.75 -6.73
N TYR A 86 -8.11 5.74 -6.02
CA TYR A 86 -8.75 6.88 -6.66
C TYR A 86 -7.71 7.77 -7.35
N TYR A 87 -6.64 8.12 -6.64
CA TYR A 87 -5.61 9.07 -7.09
C TYR A 87 -4.42 8.42 -7.82
N TYR A 88 -4.31 7.09 -7.78
CA TYR A 88 -3.33 6.31 -8.53
C TYR A 88 -3.99 5.62 -9.74
N LYS A 89 -3.65 6.00 -10.99
CA LYS A 89 -4.09 5.29 -12.20
C LYS A 89 -2.99 4.44 -12.82
N SER A 90 -1.82 5.02 -13.01
CA SER A 90 -0.65 4.35 -13.58
C SER A 90 0.66 5.03 -13.12
N PRO A 91 1.83 4.44 -13.41
CA PRO A 91 3.14 5.04 -13.06
C PRO A 91 3.39 6.41 -13.68
N HIS A 92 2.63 6.75 -14.71
CA HIS A 92 2.74 7.99 -15.46
C HIS A 92 1.51 8.88 -15.29
N ASP A 93 0.50 8.43 -14.54
CA ASP A 93 -0.77 9.13 -14.34
C ASP A 93 -1.26 8.90 -12.90
N TYR A 94 -0.87 9.81 -12.02
CA TYR A 94 -1.28 9.80 -10.61
C TYR A 94 -1.10 11.20 -9.99
N ASP A 95 -1.83 11.47 -8.91
CA ASP A 95 -1.67 12.69 -8.13
C ASP A 95 -0.52 12.55 -7.14
N LYS A 96 0.65 13.07 -7.52
CA LYS A 96 1.87 12.95 -6.73
C LYS A 96 1.74 13.55 -5.33
N GLU A 97 1.07 14.69 -5.19
CA GLU A 97 0.96 15.36 -3.89
C GLU A 97 0.08 14.55 -2.92
N VAL A 98 -1.02 13.98 -3.41
CA VAL A 98 -1.89 13.11 -2.61
C VAL A 98 -1.09 11.90 -2.12
N LEU A 99 -0.37 11.22 -3.01
CA LEU A 99 0.37 10.02 -2.63
C LEU A 99 1.59 10.29 -1.75
N ASP A 100 2.24 11.44 -1.91
CA ASP A 100 3.37 11.85 -1.08
C ASP A 100 2.93 12.32 0.33
N SER A 101 1.62 12.48 0.58
CA SER A 101 1.09 13.02 1.84
C SER A 101 1.16 12.04 3.02
N VAL A 102 1.25 10.73 2.79
CA VAL A 102 1.37 9.71 3.84
C VAL A 102 2.46 8.68 3.49
N HIS A 103 3.22 8.21 4.48
CA HIS A 103 4.43 7.42 4.26
C HIS A 103 4.17 6.11 3.49
N TYR A 104 3.09 5.38 3.80
CA TYR A 104 2.86 4.09 3.17
C TYR A 104 2.43 4.22 1.72
N MET A 105 1.74 5.30 1.33
CA MET A 105 1.41 5.55 -0.08
C MET A 105 2.66 5.95 -0.86
N ARG A 106 3.48 6.83 -0.29
CA ARG A 106 4.76 7.28 -0.86
C ARG A 106 5.75 6.13 -1.07
N ASN A 107 5.81 5.19 -0.13
CA ASN A 107 6.77 4.08 -0.14
C ASN A 107 6.19 2.77 -0.69
N ASN A 108 4.88 2.68 -0.93
CA ASN A 108 4.31 1.60 -1.73
C ASN A 108 4.73 1.80 -3.18
N ARG A 109 5.95 1.35 -3.49
CA ARG A 109 6.42 1.18 -4.85
C ARG A 109 5.63 0.03 -5.44
N CYS A 110 4.49 0.36 -6.03
CA CYS A 110 3.79 -0.62 -6.85
C CYS A 110 4.78 -1.12 -7.92
N VAL A 111 4.93 -2.44 -7.99
CA VAL A 111 5.86 -3.07 -8.93
C VAL A 111 5.17 -3.08 -10.29
N TYR A 112 5.71 -2.29 -11.21
CA TYR A 112 5.21 -2.23 -12.58
C TYR A 112 6.09 -3.08 -13.49
N TYR A 113 5.49 -4.13 -14.04
CA TYR A 113 6.07 -4.85 -15.15
C TYR A 113 6.06 -3.90 -16.36
N LYS A 114 7.25 -3.52 -16.83
CA LYS A 114 7.41 -2.69 -18.03
C LYS A 114 7.14 -3.47 -19.33
N SER A 115 7.08 -4.80 -19.24
CA SER A 115 6.89 -5.72 -20.35
C SER A 115 5.54 -6.45 -20.24
N LYS A 116 5.02 -6.90 -21.39
CA LYS A 116 3.79 -7.71 -21.43
C LYS A 116 3.91 -8.95 -20.53
N PRO A 117 2.80 -9.40 -19.91
CA PRO A 117 2.76 -10.70 -19.24
C PRO A 117 3.20 -11.79 -20.21
N ILE A 118 4.07 -12.69 -19.76
CA ILE A 118 4.49 -13.88 -20.52
C ILE A 118 3.29 -14.80 -20.62
N LYS A 119 2.96 -15.26 -21.83
CA LYS A 119 1.92 -16.25 -22.09
C LYS A 119 2.53 -17.63 -22.27
N VAL A 120 1.71 -18.66 -22.06
CA VAL A 120 2.10 -20.04 -22.38
C VAL A 120 2.41 -20.12 -23.87
N GLY A 121 3.62 -20.59 -24.21
CA GLY A 121 4.13 -20.66 -25.57
C GLY A 121 5.04 -19.50 -25.99
N ASP A 122 5.12 -18.42 -25.20
CA ASP A 122 6.09 -17.34 -25.45
C ASP A 122 7.51 -17.84 -25.17
N GLN A 123 8.47 -17.44 -26.01
CA GLN A 123 9.89 -17.63 -25.71
C GLN A 123 10.32 -16.66 -24.60
N ILE A 124 10.80 -17.20 -23.49
CA ILE A 124 11.34 -16.40 -22.40
C ILE A 124 12.66 -15.79 -22.85
N PRO A 125 12.83 -14.45 -22.79
CA PRO A 125 14.09 -13.82 -23.15
C PRO A 125 15.19 -14.25 -22.18
N ASN A 126 16.38 -14.56 -22.69
CA ASN A 126 17.52 -14.84 -21.83
C ASN A 126 17.96 -13.55 -21.13
N CYS A 127 17.56 -13.37 -19.86
CA CYS A 127 17.92 -12.20 -19.08
C CYS A 127 19.02 -12.52 -18.07
N LYS A 128 19.82 -11.50 -17.73
CA LYS A 128 20.84 -11.58 -16.68
C LYS A 128 20.16 -11.53 -15.32
N ILE A 129 20.44 -12.50 -14.48
CA ILE A 129 19.92 -12.60 -13.12
C ILE A 129 21.09 -12.70 -12.13
N TYR A 130 20.80 -12.48 -10.85
CA TYR A 130 21.74 -12.72 -9.77
C TYR A 130 21.39 -14.02 -9.06
N LYS A 131 22.39 -14.76 -8.58
CA LYS A 131 22.17 -15.87 -7.65
C LYS A 131 21.70 -15.33 -6.30
N LEU A 132 21.28 -16.24 -5.42
CA LEU A 132 20.78 -15.89 -4.08
C LEU A 132 21.80 -15.17 -3.19
N ASP A 133 23.09 -15.24 -3.54
CA ASP A 133 24.15 -14.46 -2.89
C ASP A 133 24.07 -12.95 -3.20
N GLY A 134 23.29 -12.54 -4.20
CA GLY A 134 23.16 -11.14 -4.64
C GLY A 134 24.38 -10.58 -5.38
N GLU A 135 25.44 -11.36 -5.54
CA GLU A 135 26.72 -10.94 -6.12
C GLU A 135 27.00 -11.63 -7.45
N THR A 136 26.77 -12.94 -7.50
CA THR A 136 27.08 -13.77 -8.66
C THR A 136 26.05 -13.53 -9.76
N LYS A 137 26.52 -13.10 -10.93
CA LYS A 137 25.69 -12.93 -12.13
C LYS A 137 25.62 -14.23 -12.92
N THR A 138 24.43 -14.58 -13.37
CA THR A 138 24.14 -15.71 -14.27
C THR A 138 23.06 -15.29 -15.27
N SER A 139 22.57 -16.21 -16.11
CA SER A 139 21.44 -15.96 -17.00
C SER A 139 20.35 -17.01 -16.82
N ILE A 140 19.11 -16.70 -17.23
CA ILE A 140 18.03 -17.69 -17.18
C ILE A 140 18.43 -18.94 -17.97
N TYR A 141 19.03 -18.77 -19.14
CA TYR A 141 19.36 -19.91 -19.99
C TYR A 141 20.44 -20.78 -19.35
N ASP A 142 21.48 -20.17 -18.76
CA ASP A 142 22.55 -20.92 -18.09
C ASP A 142 22.00 -21.80 -16.95
N GLU A 143 21.06 -21.29 -16.16
CA GLU A 143 20.49 -22.05 -15.03
C GLU A 143 19.45 -23.11 -15.45
N ILE A 144 18.79 -22.96 -16.60
CA ILE A 144 17.83 -23.96 -17.11
C ILE A 144 18.45 -24.96 -18.08
N SER A 145 19.57 -24.62 -18.73
CA SER A 145 20.22 -25.47 -19.74
C SER A 145 21.04 -26.59 -19.12
N ASP A 146 21.39 -26.48 -17.84
CA ASP A 146 22.24 -27.42 -17.13
C ASP A 146 21.52 -28.71 -16.69
N SER A 147 20.27 -28.94 -17.12
CA SER A 147 19.47 -30.06 -16.61
C SER A 147 18.37 -30.52 -17.57
N ASP A 148 18.24 -31.84 -17.73
CA ASP A 148 17.13 -32.49 -18.44
C ASP A 148 15.86 -32.46 -17.56
N TYR A 149 15.07 -31.39 -17.71
CA TYR A 149 13.76 -31.27 -17.05
C TYR A 149 12.64 -31.16 -18.09
N ASP A 150 11.58 -31.95 -17.91
CA ASP A 150 10.37 -31.86 -18.75
C ASP A 150 9.63 -30.51 -18.58
N LYS A 151 9.77 -29.88 -17.41
CA LYS A 151 9.14 -28.59 -17.04
C LYS A 151 10.03 -27.82 -16.07
N CYS A 152 10.12 -26.49 -16.25
CA CYS A 152 10.84 -25.58 -15.36
C CYS A 152 9.87 -24.50 -14.82
N ILE A 153 9.96 -24.20 -13.51
CA ILE A 153 9.24 -23.08 -12.88
C ILE A 153 10.25 -21.99 -12.60
N ILE A 154 10.03 -20.80 -13.15
CA ILE A 154 10.85 -19.62 -12.90
C ILE A 154 10.08 -18.68 -11.99
N ALA A 155 10.64 -18.41 -10.80
CA ALA A 155 10.12 -17.43 -9.86
C ALA A 155 11.23 -16.46 -9.47
N SER A 156 10.92 -15.16 -9.45
CA SER A 156 11.83 -14.13 -8.95
C SER A 156 11.30 -13.57 -7.65
N PHE A 157 12.16 -13.51 -6.63
CA PHE A 157 11.86 -12.87 -5.35
C PHE A 157 12.64 -11.56 -5.25
N SER A 158 12.00 -10.52 -4.73
CA SER A 158 12.69 -9.27 -4.41
C SER A 158 13.03 -9.28 -2.93
N ASN A 159 14.31 -9.07 -2.60
CA ASN A 159 14.77 -8.92 -1.22
C ASN A 159 14.74 -7.45 -0.75
N SER A 160 13.99 -6.59 -1.46
CA SER A 160 13.82 -5.18 -1.09
C SER A 160 12.92 -5.00 0.12
#